data_AF-A0A928Z8G3-F1
#
_entry.id   AF-A0A928Z8G3-F1
#
_cell.length_a   1.000
_cell.length_b   1.000
_cell.length_c   1.000
_cell.angle_alpha   90.00
_cell.angle_beta   90.00
_cell.angle_gamma   90.00
#
_symmetry.space_group_name_H-M   'P 1'
#
loop_
_entity.id
_entity.type
_entity.pdbx_description
1 polymer ?
#
loop_
_entity_poly.entity_id
_entity_poly.type
_entity_poly.pdbx_seq_one_letter_code
_entity_poly.pdbx_strand_id
1 'polypeptide(L)' 'MSQLNNPSLKQLPRHEAAEVIPLNQETSILDWLQATGRLIPRDEDEQASSQQDEGLDGLIVEDDVSFEEEEDDDDA' A
#
# COMPACT_ATOMS: atom_id res chain seq x y z
N MET A 1 -12.91 -27.26 18.12
CA MET A 1 -12.15 -26.10 17.63
C MET A 1 -11.84 -26.34 16.16
N SER A 2 -12.52 -25.62 15.26
CA SER A 2 -12.27 -25.75 13.82
C SER A 2 -10.94 -25.06 13.51
N GLN A 3 -9.93 -25.80 13.06
CA GLN A 3 -8.67 -25.21 12.60
C GLN A 3 -8.95 -24.46 11.29
N LEU A 4 -8.79 -23.14 11.33
CA LEU A 4 -8.92 -22.27 10.17
C LEU A 4 -7.69 -22.47 9.27
N ASN A 5 -7.78 -23.39 8.32
CA ASN A 5 -6.67 -23.74 7.44
C ASN A 5 -6.58 -22.70 6.31
N ASN A 6 -5.81 -21.64 6.52
CA ASN A 6 -5.56 -20.61 5.51
C ASN A 6 -4.33 -21.00 4.67
N PRO A 7 -4.48 -21.36 3.39
CA PRO A 7 -3.37 -21.79 2.54
C PRO A 7 -2.34 -20.68 2.26
N SER A 8 -2.67 -19.41 2.56
CA SER A 8 -1.77 -18.26 2.39
C SER A 8 -0.89 -18.00 3.62
N LEU A 9 -1.15 -18.63 4.77
CA LEU A 9 -0.38 -18.42 5.99
C LEU A 9 0.65 -19.52 6.21
N LYS A 10 1.86 -19.12 6.61
CA LYS A 10 2.95 -20.02 6.99
C LYS A 10 3.41 -19.67 8.41
N GLN A 11 3.62 -20.69 9.24
CA GLN A 11 4.19 -20.53 10.58
C GLN A 11 5.69 -20.83 10.52
N LEU A 12 6.52 -19.89 10.98
CA LEU A 12 7.98 -20.03 10.98
C LEU A 12 8.52 -19.98 12.43
N PRO A 13 9.57 -20.75 12.76
CA PRO A 13 10.19 -20.75 14.09
C PRO A 13 10.91 -19.43 14.38
N ARG A 14 10.55 -18.77 15.49
CA ARG A 14 11.09 -17.44 15.87
C ARG A 14 12.58 -17.41 16.20
N HIS A 15 13.15 -18.54 16.63
CA HIS A 15 14.53 -18.65 17.10
C HIS A 15 15.51 -19.15 16.03
N GLU A 16 15.00 -19.47 14.84
CA GLU A 16 15.81 -19.86 13.70
C GLU A 16 16.11 -18.63 12.83
N ALA A 17 17.20 -18.69 12.07
CA ALA A 17 17.48 -17.68 11.07
C ALA A 17 16.35 -17.67 10.02
N ALA A 18 15.99 -16.47 9.53
CA ALA A 18 15.02 -16.34 8.47
C ALA A 18 15.49 -17.08 7.21
N GLU A 19 14.55 -17.66 6.46
CA GLU A 19 14.87 -18.23 5.16
C GLU A 19 15.41 -17.15 4.22
N VAL A 20 16.43 -17.50 3.44
CA VAL A 20 16.97 -16.60 2.41
C VAL A 20 15.99 -16.62 1.25
N ILE A 21 15.37 -15.48 0.95
CA ILE A 21 14.53 -15.34 -0.24
C ILE A 21 15.45 -15.53 -1.45
N PRO A 22 15.23 -16.56 -2.30
CA PRO A 22 16.02 -16.74 -3.49
C PRO A 22 15.80 -15.54 -4.41
N LEU A 23 16.88 -15.02 -4.97
CA LEU A 23 16.78 -14.00 -6.00
C LEU A 23 16.24 -14.69 -7.25
N ASN A 24 14.92 -14.62 -7.48
CA ASN A 24 14.38 -15.07 -8.74
C ASN A 24 14.97 -14.17 -9.82
N GLN A 25 15.70 -14.76 -10.76
CA GLN A 25 16.08 -14.11 -12.01
C GLN A 25 14.84 -14.05 -12.89
N GLU A 26 13.83 -13.29 -12.44
CA GLU A 26 12.70 -12.95 -13.28
C GLU A 26 13.23 -12.08 -14.42
N THR A 27 12.63 -12.24 -15.59
CA THR A 27 12.89 -11.34 -16.72
C THR A 27 12.84 -9.90 -16.21
N SER A 28 13.83 -9.09 -16.58
CA SER A 28 13.86 -7.68 -16.18
C SER A 28 12.51 -7.06 -16.52
N ILE A 29 11.96 -6.21 -15.65
CA ILE A 29 10.70 -5.54 -15.96
C ILE A 29 10.80 -4.76 -17.27
N LEU A 30 11.99 -4.25 -17.62
CA LEU A 30 12.26 -3.62 -18.92
C LEU A 30 12.15 -4.61 -20.08
N ASP A 31 12.72 -5.81 -19.93
CA ASP A 31 12.65 -6.86 -20.94
C ASP A 31 11.21 -7.36 -21.13
N TRP A 32 10.45 -7.49 -20.04
CA TRP A 32 9.03 -7.85 -20.10
C TRP A 32 8.20 -6.75 -20.76
N LEU A 33 8.41 -5.49 -20.41
CA LEU A 33 7.74 -4.35 -21.04
C LEU A 33 8.05 -4.28 -22.54
N GLN A 34 9.30 -4.53 -22.93
CA GLN A 34 9.72 -4.57 -24.33
C GLN A 34 9.07 -5.74 -25.08
N ALA A 35 9.12 -6.95 -24.52
CA ALA A 35 8.56 -8.16 -25.14
C ALA A 35 7.03 -8.10 -25.30
N THR A 36 6.35 -7.41 -24.39
CA THR A 36 4.89 -7.21 -24.44
C THR A 36 4.45 -5.99 -25.24
N GLY A 37 5.39 -5.21 -25.78
CA GLY A 37 5.10 -3.97 -26.50
C GLY A 37 4.51 -2.86 -25.62
N ARG A 38 4.73 -2.93 -24.30
CA ARG A 38 4.26 -1.95 -23.30
C ARG A 38 5.29 -0.89 -22.96
N LEU A 39 6.53 -1.04 -23.44
CA LEU A 39 7.58 -0.04 -23.27
C LEU A 39 7.37 1.09 -24.29
N ILE A 40 6.81 2.21 -23.85
CA ILE A 40 6.53 3.38 -24.69
C ILE A 40 7.65 4.42 -24.45
N PRO A 41 8.27 4.98 -25.52
CA PRO A 41 9.22 6.08 -25.39
C PRO A 41 8.54 7.31 -24.79
N ARG A 42 9.28 8.07 -23.97
CA ARG A 42 8.81 9.35 -23.48
C ARG A 42 8.86 10.38 -24.61
N ASP A 43 7.77 11.11 -24.82
CA ASP A 43 7.76 12.28 -25.71
C ASP A 43 8.52 13.44 -25.05
N GLU A 44 9.29 14.21 -25.83
CA GLU A 44 10.17 15.29 -25.32
C GLU A 44 9.40 16.37 -24.52
N ASP A 45 8.10 16.53 -24.82
CA ASP A 45 7.22 17.54 -24.22
C ASP A 45 6.45 17.06 -22.96
N GLU A 46 6.61 15.80 -22.54
CA GLU A 46 5.88 15.24 -21.38
C GLU A 46 6.45 15.72 -20.02
N GLN A 47 7.21 16.82 -20.01
CA GLN A 47 7.68 17.49 -18.80
C GLN A 47 6.67 18.51 -18.25
N ALA A 48 5.51 18.68 -18.88
CA ALA A 48 4.51 19.69 -18.50
C ALA A 48 3.25 19.13 -17.82
N SER A 49 3.29 17.95 -17.20
CA SER A 49 2.26 17.56 -16.21
C SER A 49 2.76 17.81 -14.79
N SER A 50 3.18 19.05 -14.53
CA SER A 50 2.90 19.69 -13.26
C SER A 50 1.48 20.26 -13.35
N GLN A 51 0.49 19.38 -13.55
CA GLN A 51 -0.89 19.71 -13.25
C GLN A 51 -0.85 20.15 -11.78
N GLN A 52 -1.23 21.40 -11.55
CA GLN A 52 -1.18 22.06 -10.26
C GLN A 52 -1.67 21.10 -9.19
N ASP A 53 -0.87 20.97 -8.13
CA ASP A 53 -1.28 20.40 -6.85
C ASP A 53 -2.40 21.31 -6.30
N GLU A 54 -3.59 21.17 -6.85
CA GLU A 54 -4.85 21.63 -6.27
C GLU A 54 -5.05 20.75 -5.03
N GLY A 55 -4.37 21.15 -3.96
CA GLY A 55 -4.20 20.37 -2.76
C GLY A 55 -5.53 19.78 -2.26
N LEU A 56 -5.43 18.59 -1.67
CA LEU A 56 -6.54 17.81 -1.08
C LEU A 56 -7.23 18.50 0.11
N ASP A 57 -6.92 19.78 0.36
CA ASP A 57 -7.39 20.59 1.49
C ASP A 57 -8.92 20.75 1.48
N GLY A 58 -9.54 20.77 0.30
CA GLY A 58 -11.00 20.79 0.14
C GLY A 58 -11.71 19.44 0.33
N LEU A 59 -10.96 18.34 0.54
CA LEU A 59 -11.51 17.00 0.73
C LEU A 59 -11.76 16.65 2.20
N ILE A 60 -11.13 17.38 3.12
CA ILE A 60 -11.43 17.28 4.55
C ILE A 60 -12.73 18.06 4.79
N VAL A 61 -13.83 17.33 4.99
CA VAL A 61 -15.02 17.92 5.60
C VAL A 61 -14.61 18.33 7.01
N GLU A 62 -14.64 19.62 7.31
CA GLU A 62 -14.51 20.17 8.65
C GLU A 62 -15.76 19.76 9.44
N ASP A 63 -15.80 18.49 9.83
CA ASP A 63 -16.86 17.93 10.66
C ASP A 63 -16.54 18.39 12.08
N ASP A 64 -17.18 19.48 12.51
CA ASP A 64 -17.33 19.87 13.91
C ASP A 64 -18.27 18.87 14.60
N VAL A 65 -17.93 17.58 14.51
CA VAL A 65 -18.44 16.57 15.43
C VAL A 65 -17.74 16.81 16.74
N SER A 66 -18.27 17.77 17.48
CA SER A 66 -18.15 17.81 18.92
C SER A 66 -18.51 16.41 19.42
N PHE A 67 -17.49 15.61 19.74
CA PHE A 67 -17.65 14.45 20.60
C PHE A 67 -18.23 15.02 21.89
N GLU A 68 -19.54 14.86 22.08
CA GLU A 68 -20.14 15.00 23.40
C GLU A 68 -19.47 13.90 24.23
N GLU A 69 -18.47 14.29 25.02
CA GLU A 69 -17.98 13.48 26.12
C GLU A 69 -19.17 13.31 27.07
N GLU A 70 -19.91 12.22 26.92
CA GLU A 70 -20.81 11.74 27.96
C GLU A 70 -19.92 11.50 29.18
N GLU A 71 -19.90 12.47 30.10
CA GLU A 71 -19.30 12.35 31.42
C GLU A 71 -19.98 11.15 32.11
N ASP A 72 -19.29 10.02 32.12
CA ASP A 72 -19.66 8.85 32.92
C ASP A 72 -19.38 9.22 34.38
N ASP A 73 -20.38 9.83 35.03
CA ASP A 73 -20.43 10.11 36.47
C ASP A 73 -20.57 8.79 37.23
N ASP A 74 -19.49 8.01 37.27
CA ASP A 74 -19.36 6.83 38.12
C ASP A 74 -19.03 7.28 39.56
N ASP A 75 -20.13 7.43 40.31
CA ASP A 75 -20.30 7.42 41.77
C ASP A 75 -19.05 7.11 42.64
N ALA A 76 -18.74 8.03 43.57
CA ALA A 76 -17.76 7.87 44.66
C ALA A 76 -18.39 7.43 46.00
#